data_AF-A0A7C9AME3-F1
#
_entry.id   AF-A0A7C9AME3-F1
#
_cell.length_a   1.000
_cell.length_b   1.000
_cell.length_c   1.000
_cell.angle_alpha   90.00
_cell.angle_beta   90.00
_cell.angle_gamma   90.00
#
_symmetry.space_group_name_H-M   'P 1'
#
loop_
_entity.id
_entity.type
_entity.pdbx_description
1 polymer ?
#
loop_
_entity_poly.entity_id
_entity_poly.type
_entity_poly.pdbx_seq_one_letter_code
_entity_poly.pdbx_strand_id
1 'polypeptide(L)'
;ERGVRTKVRETLRLFHAIVRKLQQGEESRSKSKLNPSKRIHLYAARILKERGKYINSSKKSIKGPVPGVEVGDLFNFRIELAIVGLHRHLQSGIDYLNLGHKTIATSIVASGGYANDVDSSDVLIYTGQGGNASGDKEPEDQKLERGNL
;
A
#
# COMPACT_ATOMS: atom_id res chain seq x y z
N GLU A 1 -6.08 13.65 -18.37
CA GLU A 1 -6.48 13.32 -16.99
C GLU A 1 -7.70 12.40 -16.88
N ARG A 2 -8.86 12.73 -17.48
CA ARG A 2 -10.08 11.88 -17.41
C ARG A 2 -9.85 10.39 -17.77
N GLY A 3 -9.06 10.12 -18.82
CA GLY A 3 -8.77 8.73 -19.22
C GLY A 3 -7.98 7.91 -18.20
N VAL A 4 -7.02 8.54 -17.50
CA VAL A 4 -6.21 7.83 -16.48
C VAL A 4 -7.04 7.58 -15.23
N ARG A 5 -7.88 8.54 -14.83
CA ARG A 5 -8.84 8.41 -13.73
C ARG A 5 -9.80 7.24 -13.95
N THR A 6 -10.38 7.13 -15.15
CA THR A 6 -11.23 5.99 -15.52
C THR A 6 -10.46 4.67 -15.40
N LYS A 7 -9.22 4.63 -15.89
CA LYS A 7 -8.38 3.43 -15.81
C LYS A 7 -8.10 2.99 -14.36
N VAL A 8 -7.80 3.92 -13.46
CA VAL A 8 -7.65 3.63 -12.01
C VAL A 8 -8.92 3.00 -11.45
N ARG A 9 -10.08 3.63 -11.69
CA ARG A 9 -11.38 3.13 -11.20
C ARG A 9 -11.72 1.74 -11.77
N GLU A 10 -11.47 1.51 -13.05
CA GLU A 10 -11.69 0.21 -13.70
C GLU A 10 -10.77 -0.88 -13.14
N THR A 11 -9.49 -0.57 -12.92
CA THR A 11 -8.54 -1.50 -12.31
C THR A 11 -8.95 -1.88 -10.89
N LEU A 12 -9.38 -0.92 -10.06
CA LEU A 12 -9.85 -1.20 -8.70
C LEU A 12 -11.17 -1.99 -8.69
N ARG A 13 -12.10 -1.68 -9.61
CA ARG A 13 -13.32 -2.49 -9.79
C ARG A 13 -13.01 -3.93 -10.18
N LEU A 14 -12.07 -4.13 -11.10
CA LEU A 14 -11.61 -5.46 -11.50
C LEU A 14 -10.95 -6.20 -10.32
N PHE A 15 -10.12 -5.50 -9.54
CA PHE A 15 -9.54 -6.03 -8.32
C PHE A 15 -10.60 -6.54 -7.34
N HIS A 16 -11.56 -5.70 -6.97
CA HIS A 16 -12.63 -6.09 -6.04
C HIS A 16 -13.52 -7.20 -6.62
N ALA A 17 -13.75 -7.22 -7.94
CA ALA A 17 -14.49 -8.31 -8.59
C ALA A 17 -13.76 -9.66 -8.48
N ILE A 18 -12.44 -9.68 -8.64
CA ILE A 18 -11.61 -10.89 -8.46
C ILE A 18 -11.66 -11.32 -6.98
N VAL A 19 -11.51 -10.39 -6.03
CA VAL A 19 -11.61 -10.67 -4.59
C VAL A 19 -12.95 -11.34 -4.26
N ARG A 20 -14.07 -10.76 -4.70
CA ARG A 20 -15.41 -11.32 -4.47
C ARG A 20 -15.57 -12.72 -5.05
N LYS A 21 -15.08 -12.96 -6.27
CA LYS A 21 -15.17 -14.26 -6.93
C LYS A 21 -14.37 -15.34 -6.18
N LEU A 22 -13.17 -15.00 -5.72
CA LEU A 22 -12.33 -15.91 -4.94
C LEU A 22 -12.97 -16.24 -3.59
N GLN A 23 -13.55 -15.24 -2.92
CA GLN A 23 -14.24 -15.43 -1.65
C GLN A 23 -15.44 -16.37 -1.76
N GLN A 24 -16.29 -16.20 -2.77
CA GLN A 24 -17.43 -17.11 -3.03
C GLN A 24 -16.96 -18.55 -3.32
N GLY A 25 -15.81 -18.71 -3.98
CA GLY A 25 -15.21 -20.01 -4.27
C GLY A 25 -14.62 -20.71 -3.04
N GLU A 26 -14.16 -19.95 -2.03
CA GLU A 26 -13.73 -20.51 -0.74
C GLU A 26 -14.90 -20.89 0.15
N GLU A 27 -15.95 -20.06 0.20
CA GLU A 27 -17.16 -20.33 1.01
C GLU A 27 -17.87 -21.62 0.59
N SER A 28 -17.71 -22.03 -0.67
CA SER A 28 -18.24 -23.28 -1.23
C SER A 28 -17.35 -24.51 -1.02
N ARG A 29 -16.11 -24.35 -0.54
CA ARG A 29 -15.14 -25.42 -0.27
C ARG A 29 -14.85 -25.50 1.24
N SER A 30 -15.68 -26.25 1.97
CA SER A 30 -15.51 -26.78 3.35
C SER A 30 -14.66 -25.98 4.37
N LYS A 31 -15.30 -25.61 5.50
CA LYS A 31 -14.76 -24.92 6.69
C LYS A 31 -13.66 -25.69 7.45
N SER A 32 -12.49 -25.94 6.87
CA SER A 32 -11.37 -26.51 7.63
C SER A 32 -10.02 -25.88 7.31
N LYS A 33 -9.35 -25.47 8.40
CA LYS A 33 -7.95 -25.11 8.60
C LYS A 33 -7.44 -23.82 7.94
N LEU A 34 -7.17 -22.84 8.82
CA LEU A 34 -6.46 -21.55 8.63
C LEU A 34 -7.09 -20.59 7.61
N ASN A 35 -7.82 -19.59 8.13
CA ASN A 35 -8.45 -18.47 7.42
C ASN A 35 -7.70 -18.02 6.14
N PRO A 36 -8.04 -18.54 4.95
CA PRO A 36 -7.42 -18.14 3.70
C PRO A 36 -7.92 -16.74 3.25
N SER A 37 -9.04 -16.28 3.82
CA SER A 37 -9.66 -14.97 3.56
C SER A 37 -8.70 -13.78 3.72
N LYS A 38 -7.75 -13.86 4.67
CA LYS A 38 -6.78 -12.77 4.91
C LYS A 38 -5.77 -12.59 3.78
N ARG A 39 -5.66 -13.50 2.80
CA ARG A 39 -4.70 -13.38 1.68
C ARG A 39 -5.35 -13.39 0.30
N ILE A 40 -6.69 -13.53 0.21
CA ILE A 40 -7.42 -13.48 -1.06
C ILE A 40 -7.09 -12.19 -1.84
N HIS A 41 -7.04 -11.06 -1.15
CA HIS A 41 -6.71 -9.77 -1.75
C HIS A 41 -5.27 -9.74 -2.33
N LEU A 42 -4.31 -10.42 -1.72
CA LEU A 42 -2.96 -10.56 -2.27
C LEU A 42 -2.94 -11.46 -3.51
N TYR A 43 -3.74 -12.53 -3.52
CA TYR A 43 -3.87 -13.41 -4.68
C TYR A 43 -4.56 -12.69 -5.86
N ALA A 44 -5.63 -11.93 -5.58
CA ALA A 44 -6.29 -11.09 -6.59
C ALA A 44 -5.33 -10.05 -7.20
N ALA A 45 -4.51 -9.42 -6.36
CA ALA A 45 -3.49 -8.48 -6.82
C ALA A 45 -2.40 -9.16 -7.67
N ARG A 46 -1.97 -10.37 -7.30
CA ARG A 46 -1.05 -11.17 -8.11
C ARG A 46 -1.62 -11.43 -9.51
N ILE A 47 -2.88 -11.85 -9.61
CA ILE A 47 -3.56 -12.05 -10.90
C ILE A 47 -3.55 -10.76 -11.74
N LEU A 48 -3.84 -9.60 -11.13
CA LEU A 48 -3.78 -8.31 -11.84
C LEU A 48 -2.36 -7.98 -12.31
N LYS A 49 -1.36 -8.24 -11.47
CA LYS A 49 0.05 -8.00 -11.78
C LYS A 49 0.51 -8.84 -12.96
N GLU A 50 0.20 -10.14 -12.95
CA GLU A 50 0.51 -11.08 -14.04
C GLU A 50 -0.18 -10.68 -15.35
N ARG A 51 -1.36 -10.05 -15.27
CA ARG A 51 -2.08 -9.49 -16.42
C ARG A 51 -1.60 -8.09 -16.84
N GLY A 52 -0.55 -7.55 -16.23
CA GLY A 52 -0.03 -6.21 -16.52
C GLY A 52 -1.03 -5.08 -16.24
N LYS A 53 -1.95 -5.26 -15.29
CA LYS A 53 -3.02 -4.30 -14.99
C LYS A 53 -2.68 -3.28 -13.91
N TYR A 54 -1.51 -3.39 -13.28
CA TYR A 54 -1.06 -2.34 -12.38
C TYR A 54 -0.88 -1.04 -13.16
N ILE A 55 -1.26 0.06 -12.53
CA ILE A 55 -1.18 1.41 -13.09
C ILE A 55 0.05 2.08 -12.51
N ASN A 56 0.61 3.05 -13.24
CA ASN A 56 1.74 3.85 -12.77
C ASN A 56 2.98 3.02 -12.36
N SER A 57 3.11 1.81 -12.90
CA SER A 57 4.13 0.82 -12.49
C SER A 57 5.47 0.99 -13.17
N SER A 58 5.59 1.93 -14.10
CA SER A 58 6.87 2.23 -14.75
C SER A 58 7.90 2.62 -13.69
N LYS A 59 9.13 2.10 -13.82
CA LYS A 59 10.26 2.23 -12.86
C LYS A 59 10.60 3.67 -12.42
N LYS A 60 10.02 4.70 -13.02
CA LYS A 60 10.03 6.07 -12.51
C LYS A 60 8.94 6.19 -11.47
N SER A 61 9.28 5.87 -10.24
CA SER A 61 8.40 6.17 -9.12
C SER A 61 8.00 7.63 -9.11
N ILE A 62 6.72 7.86 -8.87
CA ILE A 62 6.09 9.16 -8.99
C ILE A 62 6.48 10.01 -7.78
N LYS A 63 6.87 11.25 -8.07
CA LYS A 63 7.03 12.28 -7.05
C LYS A 63 5.81 13.20 -7.14
N GLY A 64 5.18 13.48 -6.01
CA GLY A 64 3.98 14.32 -5.98
C GLY A 64 2.71 13.60 -6.45
N PRO A 65 1.76 14.31 -7.07
CA PRO A 65 0.45 13.75 -7.42
C PRO A 65 0.53 12.52 -8.33
N VAL A 66 -0.23 11.47 -7.99
CA VAL A 66 -0.30 10.24 -8.77
C VAL A 66 -1.41 10.35 -9.81
N PRO A 67 -1.11 10.20 -11.12
CA PRO A 67 -2.12 10.34 -12.16
C PRO A 67 -3.32 9.41 -11.95
N GLY A 68 -4.51 10.01 -11.89
CA GLY A 68 -5.79 9.29 -11.73
C GLY A 68 -6.18 8.99 -10.28
N VAL A 69 -5.37 9.38 -9.29
CA VAL A 69 -5.67 9.32 -7.86
C VAL A 69 -5.93 10.74 -7.35
N GLU A 70 -7.04 10.93 -6.64
CA GLU A 70 -7.48 12.23 -6.13
C GLU A 70 -7.54 12.22 -4.60
N VAL A 71 -7.38 13.39 -3.98
CA VAL A 71 -7.58 13.54 -2.54
C VAL A 71 -9.02 13.13 -2.19
N GLY A 72 -9.17 12.31 -1.14
CA GLY A 72 -10.46 11.74 -0.75
C GLY A 72 -10.78 10.37 -1.35
N ASP A 73 -9.94 9.83 -2.25
CA ASP A 73 -10.08 8.45 -2.70
C ASP A 73 -9.93 7.45 -1.55
N LEU A 74 -10.83 6.47 -1.51
CA LEU A 74 -10.87 5.45 -0.47
C LEU A 74 -10.29 4.13 -1.00
N PHE A 75 -9.50 3.48 -0.15
CA PHE A 75 -8.88 2.18 -0.42
C PHE A 75 -9.11 1.25 0.76
N ASN A 76 -9.54 0.02 0.49
CA ASN A 76 -9.85 -0.95 1.55
C ASN A 76 -8.61 -1.78 1.96
N PHE A 77 -7.70 -2.00 1.02
CA PHE A 77 -6.49 -2.79 1.24
C PHE A 77 -5.22 -2.03 0.87
N ARG A 78 -4.15 -2.20 1.66
CA ARG A 78 -2.81 -1.62 1.36
C ARG A 78 -2.29 -1.98 -0.03
N ILE A 79 -2.67 -3.16 -0.55
CA ILE A 79 -2.28 -3.59 -1.90
C ILE A 79 -2.89 -2.74 -3.02
N GLU A 80 -4.04 -2.09 -2.79
CA GLU A 80 -4.65 -1.20 -3.77
C GLU A 80 -3.76 0.02 -4.04
N LEU A 81 -3.08 0.53 -3.01
CA LEU A 81 -2.12 1.63 -3.14
C LEU A 81 -0.97 1.23 -4.07
N ALA A 82 -0.49 -0.01 -3.98
CA ALA A 82 0.55 -0.52 -4.85
C ALA A 82 0.04 -0.79 -6.28
N ILE A 83 -1.21 -1.23 -6.43
CA ILE A 83 -1.87 -1.43 -7.73
C ILE A 83 -1.97 -0.12 -8.53
N VAL A 84 -2.26 0.99 -7.85
CA VAL A 84 -2.40 2.32 -8.50
C VAL A 84 -1.11 3.14 -8.51
N GLY A 85 -0.06 2.66 -7.84
CA GLY A 85 1.25 3.33 -7.75
C GLY A 85 1.32 4.49 -6.75
N LEU A 86 0.42 4.53 -5.76
CA LEU A 86 0.43 5.52 -4.68
C LEU A 86 1.43 5.19 -3.57
N HIS A 87 1.52 3.92 -3.19
CA HIS A 87 2.46 3.46 -2.15
C HIS A 87 2.84 2.01 -2.41
N ARG A 88 4.13 1.72 -2.64
CA ARG A 88 4.58 0.40 -3.13
C ARG A 88 4.70 -0.65 -2.02
N HIS A 89 5.02 -0.22 -0.80
CA HIS A 89 5.28 -1.12 0.33
C HIS A 89 3.98 -1.56 1.03
N LEU A 90 3.77 -2.86 1.15
CA LEU A 90 2.55 -3.40 1.74
C LEU A 90 2.52 -3.33 3.27
N GLN A 91 3.67 -3.15 3.91
CA GLN A 91 3.82 -3.15 5.36
C GLN A 91 4.45 -1.84 5.83
N SER A 92 5.58 -1.45 5.24
CA SER A 92 6.29 -0.23 5.63
C SER A 92 5.41 1.01 5.47
N GLY A 93 5.39 1.84 6.52
CA GLY A 93 4.68 3.10 6.54
C GLY A 93 5.28 4.12 5.58
N ILE A 94 6.59 4.07 5.29
CA ILE A 94 7.29 5.01 4.41
C ILE A 94 7.64 4.32 3.09
N ASP A 95 7.32 4.96 1.97
CA ASP A 95 7.84 4.63 0.65
C ASP A 95 8.84 5.70 0.20
N TYR A 96 9.94 5.29 -0.42
CA TYR A 96 11.04 6.19 -0.76
C TYR A 96 11.80 5.76 -2.02
N LEU A 97 12.53 6.72 -2.61
CA LEU A 97 13.34 6.53 -3.80
C LEU A 97 14.79 6.85 -3.54
N ASN A 98 15.65 6.02 -4.11
CA ASN A 98 17.08 6.29 -4.17
C ASN A 98 17.37 7.01 -5.49
N LEU A 99 17.77 8.27 -5.41
CA LEU A 99 18.24 9.07 -6.53
C LEU A 99 19.74 9.34 -6.34
N GLY A 100 20.56 8.47 -6.92
CA GLY A 100 22.01 8.50 -6.71
C GLY A 100 22.34 8.29 -5.23
N HIS A 101 22.94 9.31 -4.61
CA HIS A 101 23.33 9.29 -3.19
C HIS A 101 22.26 9.82 -2.23
N LYS A 102 21.06 10.16 -2.72
CA LYS A 102 19.98 10.70 -1.88
C LYS A 102 18.80 9.76 -1.82
N THR A 103 18.22 9.62 -0.64
CA THR A 103 16.92 8.99 -0.42
C THR A 103 15.86 10.07 -0.30
N ILE A 104 14.71 9.87 -0.94
CA ILE A 104 13.60 10.82 -0.93
C ILE A 104 12.32 10.04 -0.64
N ALA A 105 11.67 10.33 0.48
CA ALA A 105 10.34 9.82 0.78
C ALA A 105 9.32 10.33 -0.26
N THR A 106 8.49 9.43 -0.77
CA THR A 106 7.45 9.75 -1.78
C THR A 106 6.05 9.67 -1.23
N SER A 107 5.82 8.80 -0.25
CA SER A 107 4.52 8.62 0.39
C SER A 107 4.68 8.03 1.79
N ILE A 108 3.74 8.37 2.66
CA ILE A 108 3.63 7.81 4.00
C ILE A 108 2.22 7.25 4.21
N VAL A 109 2.09 6.26 5.10
CA VAL A 109 0.80 5.72 5.53
C VAL A 109 0.75 5.71 7.05
N ALA A 110 -0.02 6.63 7.62
CA ALA A 110 -0.34 6.66 9.04
C ALA A 110 -1.50 5.69 9.33
N SER A 111 -1.17 4.48 9.81
CA SER A 111 -2.16 3.42 10.10
C SER A 111 -2.33 3.12 11.59
N GLY A 112 -1.89 4.02 12.48
CA GLY A 112 -1.97 3.83 13.94
C GLY A 112 -1.02 2.77 14.52
N GLY A 113 -0.07 2.24 13.73
CA GLY A 113 0.95 1.29 14.21
C GLY A 113 2.08 1.94 15.02
N TYR A 114 2.09 3.27 15.07
CA TYR A 114 2.97 4.10 15.87
C TYR A 114 2.10 5.20 16.49
N ALA A 115 2.56 5.77 17.61
CA ALA A 115 2.00 7.01 18.14
C ALA A 115 2.34 8.15 17.17
N ASN A 116 1.48 8.36 16.19
CA ASN A 116 1.50 9.54 15.34
C ASN A 116 0.51 10.53 15.92
N ASP A 117 0.86 11.81 15.88
CA ASP A 117 0.01 12.87 16.40
C ASP A 117 -0.53 13.73 15.25
N VAL A 118 -1.82 14.05 15.32
CA VAL A 118 -2.48 14.95 14.40
C VAL A 118 -2.75 16.22 15.19
N ASP A 119 -1.79 17.13 15.13
CA ASP A 119 -1.83 18.41 15.84
C ASP A 119 -2.93 19.34 15.27
N SER A 120 -3.15 19.29 13.95
CA SER A 120 -4.26 20.00 13.27
C SER A 120 -4.62 19.32 11.93
N SER A 121 -5.62 19.85 11.20
CA SER A 121 -5.99 19.30 9.88
C SER A 121 -4.84 19.34 8.85
N ASP A 122 -3.89 20.25 9.05
CA ASP A 122 -2.83 20.55 8.08
C ASP A 122 -1.45 20.12 8.57
N VAL A 123 -1.35 19.64 9.82
CA VAL A 123 -0.09 19.24 10.47
C VAL A 123 -0.18 17.81 10.98
N LEU A 124 0.74 16.98 10.52
CA LEU A 124 0.92 15.60 10.96
C LEU A 124 2.34 15.42 11.53
N ILE A 125 2.43 15.01 12.79
CA ILE A 125 3.67 14.57 13.41
C ILE A 125 3.77 13.07 13.20
N TYR A 126 4.63 12.67 12.26
CA TYR A 126 4.78 11.28 11.83
C TYR A 126 6.04 10.64 12.44
N THR A 127 5.87 9.53 13.15
CA THR A 127 6.96 8.78 13.77
C THR A 127 7.72 7.96 12.72
N GLY A 128 9.05 8.00 12.77
CA GLY A 128 9.93 7.24 11.90
C GLY A 128 9.74 5.72 12.02
N GLN A 129 10.29 4.97 11.07
CA GLN A 129 10.25 3.51 11.09
C GLN A 129 11.41 2.89 11.89
N GLY A 130 11.20 1.70 12.45
CA GLY A 130 12.21 0.94 13.19
C GLY A 130 12.02 1.01 14.70
N GLY A 131 12.91 0.34 15.44
CA GLY A 131 12.95 0.34 16.90
C GLY A 131 11.87 -0.45 17.65
N ASN A 132 10.77 -0.82 16.97
CA ASN A 132 9.71 -1.61 17.58
C ASN A 132 10.13 -3.07 17.82
N ALA A 133 9.76 -3.60 18.99
CA ALA A 133 9.82 -5.02 19.25
C ALA A 133 8.90 -5.78 18.29
N SER A 134 9.38 -6.91 17.77
CA SER A 134 8.61 -7.76 16.86
C SER A 134 9.13 -9.19 16.95
N GLY A 135 8.26 -10.12 17.40
CA GLY A 135 8.68 -11.49 17.68
C GLY A 135 9.77 -11.51 18.75
N ASP A 136 10.90 -12.14 18.44
CA ASP A 136 12.06 -12.25 19.36
C ASP A 136 12.98 -11.02 19.34
N LYS A 137 12.61 -9.95 18.62
CA LYS A 137 13.42 -8.75 18.52
C LYS A 137 13.10 -7.79 19.67
N GLU A 138 14.10 -7.50 20.48
CA GLU A 138 14.04 -6.47 21.52
C GLU A 138 13.91 -5.05 20.92
N PRO A 139 13.29 -4.11 21.65
CA PRO A 139 13.29 -2.71 21.27
C PRO A 139 14.70 -2.14 21.10
N GLU A 140 14.89 -1.26 20.13
CA GLU A 140 16.16 -0.57 19.88
C GLU A 140 15.92 0.87 19.47
N ASP A 141 16.95 1.71 19.56
CA ASP A 141 16.87 3.09 19.06
C ASP A 141 16.64 3.13 17.55
N GLN A 142 15.76 4.04 17.12
CA GLN A 142 15.58 4.30 15.69
C GLN A 142 16.85 4.90 15.10
N LYS A 143 17.17 4.49 13.88
CA LYS A 143 18.35 4.95 13.13
C LYS A 143 17.92 5.87 11.99
N LEU A 144 18.76 6.85 11.70
CA LEU A 144 18.58 7.74 10.55
C LEU A 144 19.02 7.03 9.25
N GLU A 145 18.21 6.07 8.83
CA GLU A 145 18.44 5.24 7.64
C GLU A 145 17.13 4.92 6.91
N ARG A 146 17.23 4.46 5.66
CA ARG A 146 16.09 3.99 4.85
C ARG A 146 15.03 5.08 4.72
N GLY A 147 13.78 4.82 5.13
CA GLY A 147 12.69 5.80 5.09
C GLY A 147 12.85 6.97 6.05
N ASN A 148 13.75 6.89 7.04
CA ASN A 148 14.00 7.98 7.97
C ASN A 148 15.01 9.02 7.42
N LEU A 149 15.75 8.68 6.36
CA LEU A 149 16.82 9.49 5.75
C LEU A 149 16.39 10.06 4.38
#